data_AF-A0A2A2V1I6-F1
#
_entry.id   AF-A0A2A2V1I6-F1
#
_cell.length_a   1.000
_cell.length_b   1.000
_cell.length_c   1.000
_cell.angle_alpha   90.00
_cell.angle_beta   90.00
_cell.angle_gamma   90.00
#
_symmetry.space_group_name_H-M   'P 1'
#
loop_
_entity.id
_entity.type
_entity.pdbx_description
1 polymer ?
#
loop_
_entity_poly.entity_id
_entity_poly.type
_entity_poly.pdbx_seq_one_letter_code
_entity_poly.pdbx_strand_id
1 'polypeptide(L)'
;MFKRTLLALAVSGVAVSANAAVIKTGSTAAVEADVVKSLTANVKNVAGTALGVDQKFNTAADDNCTALATALGGKLYNPTGVNVAGSGAGTDKATFAAAKSSGVSYVEVTGAGTCTAYVAPTLSTTSNKDGVEYSKLEAIEIEPLIVAGLGGYRAEDTITINLAGAKFNLAKTTDPKLSVDRDGIQVVGALAGNADAVTFDLLDISANQVRFTVKTSDPAKVTVRGNALLKLDNLFLDSTGLASDTTVAVSSIAKNTSGTEFDPAAAATVTTLVTQYEAEVTTKLDAKIDVGADRQQFEGSRKDDTLTLKVEEKTNNKRLVPAEATYTIKGDFSWMSDDSIDLNKDGKWTKAELDNAVKYLGGDDTIKSLALNADQNTLTATTTVVNGVDKTPSWQFVVPGFDDGKLQNPMIAVQSFSAALTVTSDKSVGGKTGDMVALSSADAGEWTLNGSVVVVPYMPFGKITQPILRHTNAGTRSGDITVRYMVEDEHNAWQPLSAANIADAEPGVENMLNLVTDALKAEGYDPEQKSFKVALEIVTNVPAKDVFIYAGAKVDVDGQDRIHLGTFKSNH
;
A
#
# COMPACT_ATOMS: atom_id res chain seq x y z
N MET A 1 -68.55 39.35 31.46
CA MET A 1 -67.22 39.92 31.76
C MET A 1 -66.56 39.09 32.85
N PHE A 2 -65.70 38.14 32.50
CA PHE A 2 -64.74 37.54 33.44
C PHE A 2 -63.49 37.23 32.63
N LYS A 3 -62.50 38.14 32.72
CA LYS A 3 -61.25 38.09 31.99
C LYS A 3 -60.23 37.29 32.80
N ARG A 4 -59.77 36.19 32.20
CA ARG A 4 -58.36 35.75 32.07
C ARG A 4 -57.44 35.96 33.29
N THR A 5 -57.07 34.85 33.92
CA THR A 5 -55.77 34.70 34.59
C THR A 5 -55.28 33.27 34.39
N LEU A 6 -54.94 32.93 33.15
CA LEU A 6 -54.10 31.78 32.83
C LEU A 6 -52.65 32.28 32.97
N LEU A 7 -52.04 32.00 34.13
CA LEU A 7 -50.61 32.19 34.32
C LEU A 7 -49.88 31.04 33.63
N ALA A 8 -49.75 31.15 32.30
CA ALA A 8 -48.81 30.35 31.54
C ALA A 8 -47.41 30.80 31.96
N LEU A 9 -46.77 30.02 32.83
CA LEU A 9 -45.36 30.15 33.15
C LEU A 9 -44.59 29.74 31.89
N ALA A 10 -44.46 30.69 30.95
CA ALA A 10 -43.53 30.60 29.84
C ALA A 10 -42.12 30.64 30.44
N VAL A 11 -41.62 29.47 30.81
CA VAL A 11 -40.19 29.23 30.92
C VAL A 11 -39.67 29.36 29.49
N SER A 12 -39.39 30.60 29.07
CA SER A 12 -38.52 30.86 27.95
C SER A 12 -37.15 30.32 28.34
N GLY A 13 -36.97 29.02 28.08
CA GLY A 13 -35.69 28.35 28.20
C GLY A 13 -34.69 29.18 27.42
N VAL A 14 -33.71 29.74 28.13
CA VAL A 14 -32.53 30.29 27.51
C VAL A 14 -31.92 29.12 26.74
N ALA A 15 -32.16 29.07 25.43
CA ALA A 15 -31.44 28.23 24.51
C ALA A 15 -30.03 28.81 24.43
N VAL A 16 -29.25 28.60 25.50
CA VAL A 16 -27.80 28.68 25.41
C VAL A 16 -27.47 27.69 24.31
N SER A 17 -26.79 28.13 23.26
CA SER A 17 -26.29 27.26 22.19
C SER A 17 -25.34 26.25 22.84
N ALA A 18 -25.89 25.15 23.33
CA ALA A 18 -25.12 24.06 23.88
C ALA A 18 -24.28 23.54 22.72
N ASN A 19 -22.96 23.48 22.90
CA ASN A 19 -22.10 22.84 21.91
C ASN A 19 -22.63 21.41 21.75
N ALA A 20 -22.86 21.02 20.49
CA ALA A 20 -23.30 19.68 20.16
C ALA A 20 -22.17 18.68 20.44
N ALA A 21 -22.53 17.42 20.65
CA ALA A 21 -21.58 16.34 20.84
C ALA A 21 -20.59 16.24 19.68
N VAL A 22 -19.42 15.68 19.97
CA VAL A 22 -18.35 15.50 18.99
C VAL A 22 -17.85 14.06 19.04
N ILE A 23 -17.72 13.43 17.87
CA ILE A 23 -17.10 12.11 17.73
C ILE A 23 -15.59 12.25 17.53
N LYS A 24 -14.82 11.40 18.18
CA LYS A 24 -13.36 11.29 18.09
C LYS A 24 -12.97 9.86 17.74
N THR A 25 -11.83 9.71 17.09
CA THR A 25 -11.37 8.43 16.52
C THR A 25 -10.48 7.64 17.48
N GLY A 26 -10.00 8.29 18.53
CA GLY A 26 -9.20 7.68 19.57
C GLY A 26 -8.69 8.71 20.56
N SER A 27 -8.03 8.21 21.60
CA SER A 27 -7.38 9.01 22.63
C SER A 27 -6.00 8.46 22.89
N THR A 28 -4.98 9.33 22.91
CA THR A 28 -3.69 8.96 23.48
C THR A 28 -3.66 9.39 24.94
N ALA A 29 -3.20 8.50 25.82
CA ALA A 29 -2.89 8.88 27.19
C ALA A 29 -1.85 10.01 27.13
N ALA A 30 -2.13 11.13 27.79
CA ALA A 30 -1.16 12.20 27.91
C ALA A 30 0.08 11.63 28.63
N VAL A 31 1.25 11.71 28.00
CA VAL A 31 2.50 11.38 28.68
C VAL A 31 2.90 12.60 29.52
N GLU A 32 3.66 12.39 30.60
CA GLU A 32 4.25 13.48 31.40
C GLU A 32 4.87 14.58 30.53
N ALA A 33 5.48 14.21 29.40
CA ALA A 33 6.02 15.13 28.40
C ALA A 33 4.96 16.09 27.78
N ASP A 34 3.74 15.62 27.52
CA ASP A 34 2.65 16.45 26.97
C ASP A 34 2.13 17.44 28.01
N VAL A 35 2.17 17.05 29.28
CA VAL A 35 1.79 17.89 30.42
C VAL A 35 2.81 18.99 30.62
N VAL A 36 4.10 18.62 30.69
CA VAL A 36 5.22 19.56 30.78
C VAL A 36 5.19 20.52 29.59
N LYS A 37 4.92 20.04 28.38
CA LYS A 37 4.79 20.88 27.18
C LYS A 37 3.60 21.85 27.28
N SER A 38 2.43 21.37 27.69
CA SER A 38 1.22 22.18 27.85
C SER A 38 1.39 23.27 28.90
N LEU A 39 2.01 22.93 30.02
CA LEU A 39 2.31 23.86 31.10
C LEU A 39 3.37 24.87 30.65
N THR A 40 4.47 24.42 30.02
CA THR A 40 5.55 25.26 29.47
C THR A 40 5.04 26.25 28.40
N ALA A 41 4.11 25.83 27.54
CA ALA A 41 3.49 26.69 26.53
C ALA A 41 2.60 27.79 27.16
N ASN A 42 1.99 27.51 28.31
CA ASN A 42 1.15 28.44 29.07
C ASN A 42 1.93 29.27 30.13
N VAL A 43 3.25 29.05 30.28
CA VAL A 43 4.12 29.75 31.28
C VAL A 43 4.09 31.27 31.16
N LYS A 44 3.66 31.86 30.04
CA LYS A 44 3.55 33.32 29.94
C LYS A 44 2.53 33.94 30.93
N ASN A 45 1.61 33.17 31.53
CA ASN A 45 0.63 33.68 32.49
C ASN A 45 0.53 32.90 33.83
N VAL A 46 1.24 31.77 34.00
CA VAL A 46 1.23 30.99 35.25
C VAL A 46 2.46 31.39 36.09
N ALA A 47 2.38 32.55 36.74
CA ALA A 47 3.51 33.11 37.47
C ALA A 47 3.89 32.25 38.70
N GLY A 48 5.07 31.60 38.64
CA GLY A 48 6.06 31.37 39.70
C GLY A 48 5.66 30.66 41.01
N THR A 49 4.40 30.35 41.23
CA THR A 49 3.90 29.80 42.52
C THR A 49 3.41 28.36 42.40
N ALA A 50 3.16 27.86 41.19
CA ALA A 50 2.72 26.48 40.96
C ALA A 50 3.86 25.45 40.88
N LEU A 51 5.02 25.90 40.41
CA LEU A 51 6.21 25.10 40.08
C LEU A 51 7.35 25.29 41.10
N GLY A 52 7.04 25.88 42.25
CA GLY A 52 8.06 26.27 43.21
C GLY A 52 9.17 27.17 42.66
N VAL A 53 10.33 27.08 43.30
CA VAL A 53 11.51 27.91 43.00
C VAL A 53 12.26 27.37 41.79
N ASP A 54 12.22 26.06 41.59
CA ASP A 54 12.98 25.40 40.53
C ASP A 54 12.30 25.43 39.14
N GLN A 55 11.04 25.90 39.10
CA GLN A 55 10.21 26.01 37.92
C GLN A 55 9.98 24.65 37.22
N LYS A 56 10.02 23.55 37.95
CA LYS A 56 9.86 22.19 37.43
C LYS A 56 8.92 21.41 38.34
N PHE A 57 7.99 20.68 37.75
CA PHE A 57 7.35 19.61 38.51
C PHE A 57 8.35 18.49 38.69
N ASN A 58 8.75 18.26 39.93
CA ASN A 58 9.58 17.12 40.28
C ASN A 58 9.17 16.61 41.66
N THR A 59 9.96 15.69 42.21
CA THR A 59 9.66 15.13 43.53
C THR A 59 10.03 16.04 44.70
N ALA A 60 10.53 17.24 44.45
CA ALA A 60 10.85 18.24 45.46
C ALA A 60 9.55 18.84 46.02
N ALA A 61 9.65 19.34 47.26
CA ALA A 61 8.51 19.84 48.02
C ALA A 61 8.39 21.36 47.86
N ASP A 62 8.17 21.85 46.64
CA ASP A 62 7.93 23.26 46.36
C ASP A 62 6.79 23.51 45.36
N ASP A 63 6.06 22.47 44.93
CA ASP A 63 4.86 22.63 44.10
C ASP A 63 3.68 23.18 44.93
N ASN A 64 2.67 23.72 44.24
CA ASN A 64 1.39 24.09 44.86
C ASN A 64 0.24 23.45 44.05
N CYS A 65 -0.40 22.44 44.62
CA CYS A 65 -1.48 21.68 43.98
C CYS A 65 -2.66 22.57 43.56
N THR A 66 -2.92 23.64 44.31
CA THR A 66 -3.99 24.62 43.99
C THR A 66 -3.64 25.43 42.75
N ALA A 67 -2.38 25.87 42.67
CA ALA A 67 -1.89 26.62 41.53
C ALA A 67 -1.73 25.71 40.29
N LEU A 68 -1.35 24.44 40.47
CA LEU A 68 -1.32 23.43 39.41
C LEU A 68 -2.73 23.14 38.87
N ALA A 69 -3.74 23.01 39.73
CA ALA A 69 -5.13 22.86 39.29
C ALA A 69 -5.59 24.06 38.45
N THR A 70 -5.27 25.27 38.91
CA THR A 70 -5.56 26.52 38.19
C THR A 70 -4.86 26.56 36.83
N ALA A 71 -3.58 26.18 36.78
CA ALA A 71 -2.76 26.16 35.56
C ALA A 71 -3.27 25.16 34.51
N LEU A 72 -3.82 24.03 34.96
CA LEU A 72 -4.47 23.04 34.09
C LEU A 72 -5.89 23.44 33.67
N GLY A 73 -6.39 24.61 34.11
CA GLY A 73 -7.79 25.01 33.93
C GLY A 73 -8.78 24.07 34.66
N GLY A 74 -8.26 23.27 35.60
CA GLY A 74 -8.97 22.24 36.33
C GLY A 74 -9.41 22.70 37.72
N LYS A 75 -10.02 21.78 38.46
CA LYS A 75 -10.35 21.94 39.88
C LYS A 75 -9.42 21.06 40.74
N LEU A 76 -9.24 21.46 42.00
CA LEU A 76 -8.52 20.69 43.00
C LEU A 76 -9.51 19.83 43.78
N TYR A 77 -9.33 18.52 43.79
CA TYR A 77 -10.20 17.56 44.45
C TYR A 77 -9.45 16.83 45.57
N ASN A 78 -10.14 16.28 46.55
CA ASN A 78 -9.59 15.26 47.45
C ASN A 78 -9.86 13.84 46.88
N PRO A 79 -9.40 12.75 47.54
CA PRO A 79 -9.61 11.38 47.03
C PRO A 79 -11.08 10.95 47.00
N THR A 80 -11.96 11.67 47.72
CA THR A 80 -13.41 11.47 47.69
C THR A 80 -14.10 12.32 46.62
N GLY A 81 -13.34 13.02 45.78
CA GLY A 81 -13.83 13.83 44.67
C GLY A 81 -14.46 15.17 45.07
N VAL A 82 -14.25 15.63 46.31
CA VAL A 82 -14.76 16.92 46.82
C VAL A 82 -13.78 18.03 46.47
N ASN A 83 -14.29 19.15 45.94
CA ASN A 83 -13.49 20.33 45.66
C ASN A 83 -12.91 20.89 46.97
N VAL A 84 -11.59 21.01 47.05
CA VAL A 84 -10.92 21.58 48.22
C VAL A 84 -10.46 22.99 47.90
N ALA A 85 -10.69 23.91 48.84
CA ALA A 85 -10.35 25.34 48.65
C ALA A 85 -8.83 25.59 48.53
N GLY A 86 -8.00 24.61 48.90
CA GLY A 86 -6.56 24.60 48.71
C GLY A 86 -5.89 23.42 49.44
N SER A 87 -4.62 23.14 49.11
CA SER A 87 -3.82 22.05 49.67
C SER A 87 -3.09 22.37 50.98
N GLY A 88 -3.13 23.62 51.47
CA GLY A 88 -2.24 24.08 52.54
C GLY A 88 -0.90 24.58 51.98
N ALA A 89 -0.09 25.27 52.78
CA ALA A 89 0.95 26.17 52.28
C ALA A 89 2.12 25.49 51.55
N GLY A 90 2.29 25.82 50.26
CA GLY A 90 3.55 26.15 49.56
C GLY A 90 4.61 25.07 49.32
N THR A 91 4.43 23.85 49.80
CA THR A 91 5.43 22.76 49.67
C THR A 91 4.74 21.43 49.38
N ASP A 92 3.94 21.41 48.32
CA ASP A 92 3.31 20.18 47.84
C ASP A 92 4.27 19.38 46.94
N LYS A 93 3.96 18.09 46.76
CA LYS A 93 4.59 17.20 45.78
C LYS A 93 3.54 16.75 44.77
N ALA A 94 3.74 17.07 43.50
CA ALA A 94 2.85 16.62 42.42
C ALA A 94 3.36 15.33 41.74
N THR A 95 2.42 14.49 41.31
CA THR A 95 2.66 13.37 40.40
C THR A 95 1.71 13.50 39.21
N PHE A 96 2.04 12.88 38.07
CA PHE A 96 1.20 12.94 36.88
C PHE A 96 0.61 11.58 36.54
N ALA A 97 -0.66 11.60 36.14
CA ALA A 97 -1.36 10.46 35.59
C ALA A 97 -2.21 10.91 34.40
N ALA A 98 -2.53 10.00 33.49
CA ALA A 98 -3.53 10.25 32.47
C ALA A 98 -4.91 10.38 33.15
N ALA A 99 -5.67 11.43 32.82
CA ALA A 99 -7.08 11.48 33.17
C ALA A 99 -7.77 10.31 32.47
N LYS A 100 -8.56 9.56 33.23
CA LYS A 100 -9.13 8.31 32.75
C LYS A 100 -10.32 8.53 31.81
N SER A 101 -11.01 9.69 31.87
CA SER A 101 -12.16 9.97 30.99
C SER A 101 -12.73 11.39 30.95
N SER A 102 -12.26 12.34 31.74
CA SER A 102 -12.69 13.72 31.52
C SER A 102 -11.91 14.28 30.34
N GLY A 103 -12.61 14.89 29.37
CA GLY A 103 -11.98 15.82 28.40
C GLY A 103 -11.38 17.07 29.08
N VAL A 104 -11.18 17.04 30.39
CA VAL A 104 -10.77 18.14 31.26
C VAL A 104 -9.70 17.61 32.21
N SER A 105 -8.62 18.36 32.35
CA SER A 105 -7.56 18.06 33.32
C SER A 105 -8.01 18.44 34.73
N TYR A 106 -7.56 17.70 35.76
CA TYR A 106 -7.84 18.00 37.15
C TYR A 106 -6.68 17.62 38.07
N VAL A 107 -6.73 18.03 39.33
CA VAL A 107 -5.72 17.67 40.35
C VAL A 107 -6.42 17.04 41.53
N GLU A 108 -5.93 15.90 42.00
CA GLU A 108 -6.41 15.20 43.19
C GLU A 108 -5.36 15.28 44.30
N VAL A 109 -5.70 15.84 45.45
CA VAL A 109 -4.89 15.82 46.67
C VAL A 109 -4.90 14.39 47.20
N THR A 110 -3.78 13.69 47.13
CA THR A 110 -3.64 12.29 47.54
C THR A 110 -3.21 12.14 49.00
N GLY A 111 -2.79 13.24 49.63
CA GLY A 111 -2.31 13.29 51.01
C GLY A 111 -1.97 14.72 51.43
N ALA A 112 -1.55 14.90 52.67
CA ALA A 112 -1.07 16.20 53.15
C ALA A 112 0.21 16.57 52.38
N GLY A 113 0.18 17.68 51.64
CA GLY A 113 1.31 18.10 50.83
C GLY A 113 1.57 17.24 49.59
N THR A 114 0.60 16.43 49.12
CA THR A 114 0.79 15.62 47.91
C THR A 114 -0.45 15.64 47.02
N CYS A 115 -0.24 15.68 45.70
CA CYS A 115 -1.31 15.54 44.72
C CYS A 115 -0.90 14.75 43.48
N THR A 116 -1.91 14.33 42.73
CA THR A 116 -1.78 13.75 41.39
C THR A 116 -2.56 14.63 40.42
N ALA A 117 -1.88 15.21 39.44
CA ALA A 117 -2.49 15.88 38.32
C ALA A 117 -2.87 14.85 37.24
N TYR A 118 -4.16 14.81 36.94
CA TYR A 118 -4.75 14.02 35.88
C TYR A 118 -4.94 14.90 34.66
N VAL A 119 -4.29 14.55 33.55
CA VAL A 119 -4.34 15.36 32.33
C VAL A 119 -5.28 14.74 31.32
N ALA A 120 -6.18 15.57 30.78
CA ALA A 120 -7.12 15.15 29.74
C ALA A 120 -6.37 14.45 28.59
N PRO A 121 -6.89 13.33 28.06
CA PRO A 121 -6.27 12.69 26.92
C PRO A 121 -6.27 13.62 25.71
N THR A 122 -5.27 13.48 24.85
CA THR A 122 -5.32 14.14 23.54
C THR A 122 -6.28 13.35 22.67
N LEU A 123 -7.41 13.98 22.33
CA LEU A 123 -8.43 13.38 21.47
C LEU A 123 -8.01 13.54 20.01
N SER A 124 -7.97 12.43 19.27
CA SER A 124 -7.68 12.42 17.85
C SER A 124 -8.94 12.58 17.02
N THR A 125 -8.83 13.33 15.92
CA THR A 125 -9.79 13.32 14.80
C THR A 125 -9.20 12.66 13.56
N THR A 126 -7.95 12.20 13.63
CA THR A 126 -7.28 11.51 12.54
C THR A 126 -7.86 10.11 12.46
N SER A 127 -8.46 9.75 11.34
CA SER A 127 -8.97 8.41 11.11
C SER A 127 -7.82 7.39 11.04
N ASN A 128 -8.07 6.21 11.60
CA ASN A 128 -7.17 5.08 11.41
C ASN A 128 -7.19 4.61 9.95
N LYS A 129 -6.08 4.02 9.49
CA LYS A 129 -5.98 3.32 8.21
C LYS A 129 -5.83 1.83 8.49
N ASP A 130 -6.94 1.12 8.34
CA ASP A 130 -7.00 -0.34 8.54
C ASP A 130 -6.83 -1.07 7.20
N GLY A 131 -6.20 -2.24 7.23
CA GLY A 131 -5.97 -3.05 6.04
C GLY A 131 -7.25 -3.75 5.60
N VAL A 132 -7.63 -3.61 4.34
CA VAL A 132 -8.73 -4.39 3.77
C VAL A 132 -8.44 -5.88 3.85
N GLU A 133 -7.18 -6.29 3.76
CA GLU A 133 -6.72 -7.66 3.92
C GLU A 133 -6.93 -8.18 5.34
N TYR A 134 -6.72 -7.34 6.36
CA TYR A 134 -7.03 -7.68 7.75
C TYR A 134 -8.52 -8.00 7.91
N SER A 135 -9.39 -7.15 7.34
CA SER A 135 -10.85 -7.31 7.42
C SER A 135 -11.37 -8.63 6.85
N LYS A 136 -10.63 -9.24 5.91
CA LYS A 136 -10.97 -10.55 5.32
C LYS A 136 -10.68 -11.71 6.26
N LEU A 137 -9.75 -11.55 7.21
CA LEU A 137 -9.34 -12.59 8.15
C LEU A 137 -9.99 -12.42 9.52
N GLU A 138 -10.10 -11.18 10.00
CA GLU A 138 -10.65 -10.83 11.31
C GLU A 138 -11.55 -9.59 11.17
N ALA A 139 -12.59 -9.50 11.99
CA ALA A 139 -13.50 -8.35 11.91
C ALA A 139 -12.81 -7.13 12.52
N ILE A 140 -12.94 -5.96 11.88
CA ILE A 140 -12.40 -4.72 12.41
C ILE A 140 -13.30 -4.24 13.55
N GLU A 141 -12.75 -4.13 14.75
CA GLU A 141 -13.40 -3.44 15.85
C GLU A 141 -13.16 -1.92 15.74
N ILE A 142 -14.23 -1.13 15.81
CA ILE A 142 -14.16 0.33 15.92
C ILE A 142 -14.44 0.76 17.35
N GLU A 143 -13.62 1.69 17.87
CA GLU A 143 -13.73 2.21 19.23
C GLU A 143 -13.90 3.74 19.22
N PRO A 144 -15.00 4.29 18.66
CA PRO A 144 -15.20 5.73 18.66
C PRO A 144 -15.40 6.27 20.07
N LEU A 145 -14.96 7.50 20.28
CA LEU A 145 -15.21 8.24 21.51
C LEU A 145 -16.22 9.35 21.25
N ILE A 146 -17.18 9.53 22.15
CA ILE A 146 -18.20 10.57 22.07
C ILE A 146 -17.94 11.57 23.18
N VAL A 147 -17.80 12.85 22.84
CA VAL A 147 -17.77 13.93 23.82
C VAL A 147 -19.20 14.45 23.95
N ALA A 148 -19.83 14.24 25.11
CA ALA A 148 -21.19 14.72 25.36
C ALA A 148 -21.25 16.26 25.23
N GLY A 149 -22.32 16.79 24.63
CA GLY A 149 -22.52 18.23 24.58
C GLY A 149 -22.75 18.84 25.96
N LEU A 150 -22.83 20.18 26.03
CA LEU A 150 -22.83 20.90 27.31
C LEU A 150 -23.95 20.50 28.28
N GLY A 151 -25.06 19.95 27.78
CA GLY A 151 -26.21 19.52 28.58
C GLY A 151 -26.01 18.18 29.31
N GLY A 152 -25.06 17.34 28.88
CA GLY A 152 -24.90 15.98 29.38
C GLY A 152 -26.11 15.07 29.10
N TYR A 153 -26.19 13.93 29.80
CA TYR A 153 -27.29 12.95 29.65
C TYR A 153 -27.90 12.59 31.01
N ARG A 154 -29.20 12.33 31.02
CA ARG A 154 -29.99 11.98 32.21
C ARG A 154 -30.51 10.56 32.10
N ALA A 155 -31.00 10.02 33.22
CA ALA A 155 -31.67 8.73 33.21
C ALA A 155 -32.81 8.71 32.17
N GLU A 156 -32.96 7.56 31.50
CA GLU A 156 -33.94 7.29 30.45
C GLU A 156 -33.72 8.02 29.11
N ASP A 157 -32.69 8.88 29.01
CA ASP A 157 -32.27 9.37 27.70
C ASP A 157 -31.77 8.20 26.85
N THR A 158 -32.07 8.25 25.55
CA THR A 158 -31.61 7.27 24.56
C THR A 158 -30.51 7.88 23.71
N ILE A 159 -29.35 7.24 23.68
CA ILE A 159 -28.22 7.61 22.81
C ILE A 159 -28.23 6.67 21.62
N THR A 160 -28.35 7.24 20.42
CA THR A 160 -28.34 6.51 19.15
C THR A 160 -27.03 6.76 18.43
N ILE A 161 -26.29 5.70 18.12
CA ILE A 161 -25.07 5.76 17.32
C ILE A 161 -25.37 5.22 15.94
N ASN A 162 -25.09 6.00 14.90
CA ASN A 162 -25.28 5.58 13.52
C ASN A 162 -23.93 5.32 12.86
N LEU A 163 -23.86 4.24 12.09
CA LEU A 163 -22.73 3.86 11.25
C LEU A 163 -23.04 4.19 9.79
N ALA A 164 -22.08 4.78 9.10
CA ALA A 164 -22.13 5.03 7.67
C ALA A 164 -20.89 4.46 6.96
N GLY A 165 -21.06 4.08 5.69
CA GLY A 165 -20.00 3.53 4.84
C GLY A 165 -19.71 2.03 5.02
N ALA A 166 -20.18 1.43 6.13
CA ALA A 166 -20.10 -0.01 6.39
C ALA A 166 -21.34 -0.48 7.19
N LYS A 167 -21.38 -1.77 7.52
CA LYS A 167 -22.39 -2.38 8.40
C LYS A 167 -21.71 -3.01 9.62
N PHE A 168 -22.45 -3.13 10.71
CA PHE A 168 -22.07 -3.95 11.86
C PHE A 168 -22.21 -5.44 11.55
N ASN A 169 -21.22 -6.22 11.97
CA ASN A 169 -21.29 -7.66 12.00
C ASN A 169 -22.12 -8.11 13.22
N LEU A 170 -23.42 -8.33 13.02
CA LEU A 170 -24.35 -8.68 14.11
C LEU A 170 -24.06 -10.03 14.78
N ALA A 171 -23.24 -10.89 14.17
CA ALA A 171 -22.80 -12.13 14.81
C ALA A 171 -21.66 -11.92 15.80
N LYS A 172 -20.84 -10.86 15.63
CA LYS A 172 -19.74 -10.51 16.54
C LYS A 172 -20.10 -9.36 17.49
N THR A 173 -20.89 -8.40 17.05
CA THR A 173 -21.41 -7.29 17.87
C THR A 173 -22.61 -7.75 18.68
N THR A 174 -22.37 -8.60 19.67
CA THR A 174 -23.43 -9.19 20.51
C THR A 174 -23.64 -8.45 21.83
N ASP A 175 -22.62 -7.78 22.35
CA ASP A 175 -22.66 -7.01 23.61
C ASP A 175 -21.86 -5.70 23.46
N PRO A 176 -22.29 -4.78 22.56
CA PRO A 176 -21.70 -3.46 22.45
C PRO A 176 -21.81 -2.72 23.78
N LYS A 177 -20.73 -2.04 24.19
CA LYS A 177 -20.68 -1.36 25.48
C LYS A 177 -20.45 0.12 25.27
N LEU A 178 -21.33 0.93 25.86
CA LEU A 178 -21.07 2.34 26.07
C LEU A 178 -20.69 2.51 27.54
N SER A 179 -19.57 3.18 27.79
CA SER A 179 -19.10 3.46 29.13
C SER A 179 -18.76 4.93 29.28
N VAL A 180 -18.91 5.42 30.49
CA VAL A 180 -18.42 6.71 30.93
C VAL A 180 -17.61 6.42 32.18
N ASP A 181 -16.42 6.98 32.30
CA ASP A 181 -15.66 6.80 33.54
C ASP A 181 -16.05 7.88 34.57
N ARG A 182 -15.61 7.64 35.81
CA ARG A 182 -16.09 8.27 37.04
C ARG A 182 -16.20 9.79 36.95
N ASP A 183 -15.23 10.42 36.29
CA ASP A 183 -15.13 11.87 36.21
C ASP A 183 -16.16 12.51 35.25
N GLY A 184 -16.71 11.70 34.34
CA GLY A 184 -17.83 12.06 33.49
C GLY A 184 -19.21 12.01 34.18
N ILE A 185 -19.28 11.63 35.46
CA ILE A 185 -20.55 11.48 36.21
C ILE A 185 -20.76 12.64 37.18
N GLN A 186 -21.93 13.29 37.10
CA GLN A 186 -22.40 14.30 38.04
C GLN A 186 -23.35 13.69 39.06
N VAL A 187 -23.22 14.06 40.33
CA VAL A 187 -24.20 13.76 41.37
C VAL A 187 -24.67 15.06 42.02
N VAL A 188 -25.96 15.35 42.03
CA VAL A 188 -26.50 16.56 42.67
C VAL A 188 -26.25 16.44 44.18
N GLY A 189 -25.45 17.36 44.72
CA GLY A 189 -25.04 17.35 46.12
C GLY A 189 -23.77 16.54 46.42
N ALA A 190 -23.13 15.92 45.42
CA ALA A 190 -21.83 15.25 45.57
C ALA A 190 -20.93 15.44 44.33
N LEU A 191 -19.64 15.70 44.53
CA LEU A 191 -18.78 16.25 43.47
C LEU A 191 -18.07 15.20 42.60
N ALA A 192 -18.18 13.90 42.92
CA ALA A 192 -17.82 12.78 42.04
C ALA A 192 -18.85 11.65 42.18
N GLY A 193 -19.29 11.08 41.05
CA GLY A 193 -20.11 9.87 41.06
C GLY A 193 -19.26 8.63 41.32
N ASN A 194 -19.85 7.57 41.86
CA ASN A 194 -19.28 6.24 41.66
C ASN A 194 -19.41 5.90 40.17
N ALA A 195 -18.42 5.24 39.56
CA ALA A 195 -18.53 4.78 38.16
C ALA A 195 -19.77 3.89 37.97
N ASP A 196 -20.13 3.10 38.99
CA ASP A 196 -21.33 2.27 39.00
C ASP A 196 -22.65 3.05 39.12
N ALA A 197 -22.59 4.38 39.26
CA ALA A 197 -23.78 5.22 39.38
C ALA A 197 -24.45 5.50 38.02
N VAL A 198 -23.76 5.28 36.91
CA VAL A 198 -24.30 5.39 35.55
C VAL A 198 -23.95 4.12 34.77
N THR A 199 -24.96 3.47 34.21
CA THR A 199 -24.78 2.38 33.23
C THR A 199 -25.54 2.72 31.95
N PHE A 200 -25.20 2.01 30.87
CA PHE A 200 -25.86 2.16 29.58
C PHE A 200 -26.43 0.81 29.19
N ASP A 201 -27.75 0.69 29.27
CA ASP A 201 -28.42 -0.54 28.85
C ASP A 201 -28.54 -0.54 27.34
N LEU A 202 -28.10 -1.63 26.71
CA LEU A 202 -28.32 -1.83 25.28
C LEU A 202 -29.83 -1.93 25.01
N LEU A 203 -30.34 -1.04 24.17
CA LEU A 203 -31.74 -1.06 23.74
C LEU A 203 -31.91 -1.98 22.52
N ASP A 204 -31.16 -1.73 21.46
CA ASP A 204 -31.09 -2.61 20.28
C ASP A 204 -29.85 -2.36 19.41
N ILE A 205 -29.66 -3.27 18.44
CA ILE A 205 -28.62 -3.23 17.43
C ILE A 205 -29.26 -3.59 16.08
N SER A 206 -28.90 -2.84 15.05
CA SER A 206 -29.19 -3.16 13.65
C SER A 206 -27.91 -3.04 12.82
N ALA A 207 -27.96 -3.33 11.52
CA ALA A 207 -26.78 -3.28 10.67
C ALA A 207 -26.07 -1.90 10.64
N ASN A 208 -26.77 -0.79 10.93
CA ASN A 208 -26.20 0.55 10.83
C ASN A 208 -26.38 1.38 12.10
N GLN A 209 -26.88 0.78 13.18
CA GLN A 209 -27.24 1.53 14.38
C GLN A 209 -27.12 0.69 15.64
N VAL A 210 -26.62 1.30 16.72
CA VAL A 210 -26.73 0.79 18.08
C VAL A 210 -27.36 1.85 18.97
N ARG A 211 -28.28 1.45 19.85
CA ARG A 211 -28.98 2.37 20.75
C ARG A 211 -28.79 1.95 22.20
N PHE A 212 -28.52 2.91 23.06
CA PHE A 212 -28.37 2.73 24.49
C PHE A 212 -29.37 3.58 25.25
N THR A 213 -29.87 3.07 26.37
CA THR A 213 -30.62 3.86 27.35
C THR A 213 -29.74 4.15 28.57
N VAL A 214 -29.66 5.42 28.96
CA VAL A 214 -28.92 5.82 30.16
C VAL A 214 -29.67 5.36 31.40
N LYS A 215 -28.98 4.63 32.27
CA LYS A 215 -29.46 4.24 33.60
C LYS A 215 -28.61 4.92 34.64
N THR A 216 -29.27 5.37 35.71
CA THR A 216 -28.55 5.95 36.84
C THR A 216 -29.10 5.39 38.15
N SER A 217 -28.26 5.35 39.18
CA SER A 217 -28.65 4.82 40.49
C SER A 217 -29.66 5.71 41.23
N ASP A 218 -29.70 7.00 40.91
CA ASP A 218 -30.72 7.96 41.37
C ASP A 218 -31.01 8.97 40.23
N PRO A 219 -32.10 8.78 39.44
CA PRO A 219 -32.48 9.64 38.32
C PRO A 219 -32.62 11.13 38.66
N ALA A 220 -32.89 11.48 39.92
CA ALA A 220 -33.04 12.86 40.34
C ALA A 220 -31.70 13.55 40.64
N LYS A 221 -30.63 12.78 40.86
CA LYS A 221 -29.33 13.30 41.31
C LYS A 221 -28.19 12.93 40.38
N VAL A 222 -28.21 11.79 39.72
CA VAL A 222 -27.08 11.29 38.95
C VAL A 222 -27.31 11.53 37.46
N THR A 223 -26.36 12.18 36.79
CA THR A 223 -26.37 12.46 35.35
C THR A 223 -24.98 12.26 34.75
N VAL A 224 -24.89 12.03 33.45
CA VAL A 224 -23.66 12.21 32.68
C VAL A 224 -23.41 13.70 32.52
N ARG A 225 -22.19 14.17 32.79
CA ARG A 225 -21.79 15.59 32.66
C ARG A 225 -21.71 16.00 31.20
N GLY A 226 -21.94 17.29 30.95
CA GLY A 226 -21.49 17.88 29.69
C GLY A 226 -19.97 17.78 29.55
N ASN A 227 -19.51 17.53 28.32
CA ASN A 227 -18.12 17.21 27.97
C ASN A 227 -17.56 15.91 28.59
N ALA A 228 -18.41 15.03 29.11
CA ALA A 228 -17.98 13.68 29.47
C ALA A 228 -17.53 12.93 28.21
N LEU A 229 -16.47 12.12 28.33
CA LEU A 229 -16.03 11.22 27.27
C LEU A 229 -16.72 9.87 27.46
N LEU A 230 -17.45 9.44 26.44
CA LEU A 230 -18.07 8.13 26.40
C LEU A 230 -17.26 7.24 25.45
N LYS A 231 -16.85 6.07 25.93
CA LYS A 231 -16.12 5.06 25.15
C LYS A 231 -17.10 4.01 24.66
N LEU A 232 -17.05 3.74 23.36
CA LEU A 232 -17.87 2.73 22.72
C LEU A 232 -16.97 1.55 22.32
N ASP A 233 -17.33 0.35 22.77
CA ASP A 233 -16.55 -0.88 22.60
C ASP A 233 -17.40 -2.02 22.01
N ASN A 234 -16.75 -3.09 21.54
CA ASN A 234 -17.36 -4.29 20.96
C ASN A 234 -18.21 -4.05 19.70
N LEU A 235 -17.84 -3.04 18.90
CA LEU A 235 -18.46 -2.77 17.59
C LEU A 235 -17.58 -3.30 16.47
N PHE A 236 -18.02 -4.36 15.79
CA PHE A 236 -17.29 -5.03 14.74
C PHE A 236 -17.93 -4.73 13.39
N LEU A 237 -17.11 -4.41 12.40
CA LEU A 237 -17.55 -4.22 11.02
C LEU A 237 -17.80 -5.57 10.34
N ASP A 238 -18.85 -5.64 9.54
CA ASP A 238 -19.09 -6.76 8.60
C ASP A 238 -18.08 -6.63 7.46
N SER A 239 -17.31 -7.69 7.21
CA SER A 239 -16.30 -7.72 6.15
C SER A 239 -16.93 -7.80 4.75
N THR A 240 -18.21 -8.15 4.66
CA THR A 240 -18.94 -8.24 3.39
C THR A 240 -19.10 -6.86 2.75
N GLY A 241 -18.47 -6.66 1.59
CA GLY A 241 -18.57 -5.42 0.82
C GLY A 241 -17.56 -4.33 1.23
N LEU A 242 -16.61 -4.64 2.12
CA LEU A 242 -15.49 -3.75 2.42
C LEU A 242 -14.45 -3.77 1.30
N ALA A 243 -14.00 -2.59 0.89
CA ALA A 243 -13.00 -2.36 -0.16
C ALA A 243 -11.93 -1.35 0.29
N SER A 244 -10.85 -1.21 -0.49
CA SER A 244 -9.69 -0.35 -0.18
C SER A 244 -9.95 1.16 -0.27
N ASP A 245 -11.18 1.56 -0.57
CA ASP A 245 -11.66 2.96 -0.57
C ASP A 245 -12.80 3.17 0.45
N THR A 246 -13.15 2.14 1.23
CA THR A 246 -14.25 2.22 2.19
C THR A 246 -13.89 3.16 3.34
N THR A 247 -14.73 4.17 3.53
CA THR A 247 -14.61 5.13 4.63
C THR A 247 -15.75 4.90 5.62
N VAL A 248 -15.41 4.63 6.88
CA VAL A 248 -16.38 4.35 7.94
C VAL A 248 -16.53 5.57 8.81
N ALA A 249 -17.75 6.07 8.92
CA ALA A 249 -18.07 7.23 9.75
C ALA A 249 -19.11 6.89 10.81
N VAL A 250 -19.00 7.55 11.96
CA VAL A 250 -19.91 7.42 13.09
C VAL A 250 -20.51 8.77 13.41
N SER A 251 -21.83 8.81 13.64
CA SER A 251 -22.54 9.95 14.21
C SER A 251 -23.32 9.52 15.44
N SER A 252 -23.72 10.47 16.28
CA SER A 252 -24.56 10.20 17.44
C SER A 252 -25.67 11.22 17.60
N ILE A 253 -26.76 10.82 18.23
CA ILE A 253 -27.85 11.71 18.62
C ILE A 253 -28.48 11.22 19.91
N ALA A 254 -28.77 12.12 20.85
CA ALA A 254 -29.49 11.79 22.07
C ALA A 254 -30.97 12.15 21.92
N LYS A 255 -31.85 11.41 22.60
CA LYS A 255 -33.29 11.63 22.60
C LYS A 255 -33.81 11.49 24.02
N ASN A 256 -34.53 12.49 24.50
CA ASN A 256 -35.07 12.47 25.86
C ASN A 256 -36.38 11.66 25.94
N THR A 257 -36.95 11.56 27.13
CA THR A 257 -38.22 10.84 27.38
C THR A 257 -39.44 11.45 26.68
N SER A 258 -39.40 12.73 26.30
CA SER A 258 -40.46 13.36 25.48
C SER A 258 -40.29 13.07 23.98
N GLY A 259 -39.23 12.37 23.60
CA GLY A 259 -38.90 12.07 22.23
C GLY A 259 -38.26 13.23 21.45
N THR A 260 -37.80 14.27 22.15
CA THR A 260 -37.07 15.38 21.55
C THR A 260 -35.62 14.99 21.36
N GLU A 261 -35.13 15.13 20.14
CA GLU A 261 -33.71 14.96 19.83
C GLU A 261 -32.89 16.15 20.35
N PHE A 262 -31.74 15.84 20.93
CA PHE A 262 -30.77 16.81 21.40
C PHE A 262 -29.35 16.25 21.24
N ASP A 263 -28.36 17.13 21.37
CA ASP A 263 -26.95 16.76 21.32
C ASP A 263 -26.50 15.97 20.05
N PRO A 264 -26.84 16.43 18.81
CA PRO A 264 -26.44 15.72 17.60
C PRO A 264 -24.95 15.90 17.31
N ALA A 265 -24.21 14.81 17.23
CA ALA A 265 -22.83 14.82 16.73
C ALA A 265 -22.80 14.58 15.22
N ALA A 266 -22.13 15.47 14.49
CA ALA A 266 -21.87 15.27 13.07
C ALA A 266 -21.07 13.98 12.84
N ALA A 267 -21.27 13.37 11.67
CA ALA A 267 -20.53 12.18 11.28
C ALA A 267 -19.02 12.46 11.24
N ALA A 268 -18.23 11.67 11.95
CA ALA A 268 -16.77 11.71 11.90
C ALA A 268 -16.24 10.39 11.36
N THR A 269 -15.26 10.45 10.47
CA THR A 269 -14.58 9.27 9.94
C THR A 269 -13.75 8.62 11.06
N VAL A 270 -14.10 7.39 11.43
CA VAL A 270 -13.40 6.64 12.48
C VAL A 270 -12.28 5.79 11.92
N THR A 271 -12.49 5.22 10.74
CA THR A 271 -11.47 4.47 10.02
C THR A 271 -11.69 4.57 8.51
N THR A 272 -10.60 4.44 7.75
CA THR A 272 -10.58 4.26 6.31
C THR A 272 -9.87 2.96 6.00
N LEU A 273 -10.44 2.15 5.13
CA LEU A 273 -9.81 0.92 4.68
C LEU A 273 -8.92 1.23 3.49
N VAL A 274 -7.74 0.63 3.47
CA VAL A 274 -6.76 0.74 2.38
C VAL A 274 -6.13 -0.63 2.12
N THR A 275 -5.50 -0.83 0.95
CA THR A 275 -4.60 -1.98 0.79
C THR A 275 -3.40 -1.81 1.71
N GLN A 276 -2.91 -2.89 2.32
CA GLN A 276 -1.82 -2.78 3.26
C GLN A 276 -0.51 -2.28 2.62
N TYR A 277 -0.21 -2.79 1.43
CA TYR A 277 0.97 -2.40 0.66
C TYR A 277 0.57 -1.84 -0.70
N GLU A 278 1.38 -0.91 -1.21
CA GLU A 278 1.40 -0.46 -2.59
C GLU A 278 2.86 -0.52 -3.07
N ALA A 279 3.07 -0.96 -4.31
CA ALA A 279 4.40 -0.98 -4.91
C ALA A 279 4.40 -0.44 -6.34
N GLU A 280 5.53 0.17 -6.73
CA GLU A 280 5.76 0.72 -8.07
C GLU A 280 7.17 0.34 -8.55
N VAL A 281 7.35 0.20 -9.87
CA VAL A 281 8.69 0.02 -10.47
C VAL A 281 9.38 1.38 -10.57
N THR A 282 10.53 1.54 -9.90
CA THR A 282 11.31 2.79 -9.89
C THR A 282 12.55 2.75 -10.77
N THR A 283 13.14 1.56 -10.95
CA THR A 283 14.21 1.32 -11.92
C THR A 283 13.78 0.17 -12.80
N LYS A 284 13.63 0.45 -14.10
CA LYS A 284 13.27 -0.54 -15.11
C LYS A 284 14.53 -1.23 -15.63
N LEU A 285 14.37 -2.44 -16.13
CA LEU A 285 15.36 -3.09 -16.97
C LEU A 285 15.46 -2.33 -18.30
N ASP A 286 16.66 -1.92 -18.67
CA ASP A 286 16.91 -1.05 -19.82
C ASP A 286 18.17 -1.41 -20.61
N ALA A 287 18.75 -2.58 -20.33
CA ALA A 287 19.97 -3.00 -20.98
C ALA A 287 19.83 -3.09 -22.51
N LYS A 288 20.86 -2.59 -23.18
CA LYS A 288 21.06 -2.82 -24.61
C LYS A 288 21.89 -4.08 -24.77
N ILE A 289 21.35 -5.06 -25.47
CA ILE A 289 22.03 -6.27 -25.87
C ILE A 289 23.10 -5.89 -26.90
N ASP A 290 24.33 -6.24 -26.59
CA ASP A 290 25.46 -5.96 -27.48
C ASP A 290 25.45 -6.96 -28.62
N VAL A 291 25.09 -6.49 -29.80
CA VAL A 291 25.24 -7.31 -30.98
C VAL A 291 26.70 -7.68 -31.13
N GLY A 292 27.64 -6.73 -31.02
CA GLY A 292 29.05 -6.92 -31.36
C GLY A 292 29.81 -7.92 -30.48
N ALA A 293 29.08 -8.54 -29.56
CA ALA A 293 29.47 -9.61 -28.66
C ALA A 293 28.42 -10.75 -28.71
N ASP A 294 27.99 -11.06 -29.93
CA ASP A 294 27.03 -12.08 -30.36
C ASP A 294 25.72 -12.16 -29.58
N ARG A 295 25.26 -11.02 -29.04
CA ARG A 295 24.09 -10.93 -28.17
C ARG A 295 24.20 -11.77 -26.89
N GLN A 296 25.41 -12.08 -26.43
CA GLN A 296 25.64 -12.84 -25.21
C GLN A 296 25.92 -11.96 -23.98
N GLN A 297 26.01 -10.64 -24.19
CA GLN A 297 26.21 -9.64 -23.14
C GLN A 297 25.48 -8.33 -23.44
N PHE A 298 25.53 -7.39 -22.50
CA PHE A 298 25.04 -6.03 -22.71
C PHE A 298 26.15 -5.09 -23.21
N GLU A 299 25.73 -3.98 -23.82
CA GLU A 299 26.59 -2.95 -24.40
C GLU A 299 27.60 -2.43 -23.37
N GLY A 300 28.84 -2.20 -23.82
CA GLY A 300 29.93 -1.73 -22.96
C GLY A 300 30.50 -2.81 -22.04
N SER A 301 30.37 -4.09 -22.42
CA SER A 301 30.79 -5.26 -21.63
C SER A 301 30.10 -5.39 -20.28
N ARG A 302 28.91 -4.78 -20.14
CA ARG A 302 28.08 -4.94 -18.94
C ARG A 302 27.46 -6.34 -18.96
N LYS A 303 27.45 -7.00 -17.80
CA LYS A 303 26.85 -8.34 -17.65
C LYS A 303 25.57 -8.33 -16.85
N ASP A 304 25.21 -7.19 -16.28
CA ASP A 304 24.07 -7.07 -15.39
C ASP A 304 23.08 -5.97 -15.77
N ASP A 305 21.86 -6.13 -15.30
CA ASP A 305 20.80 -5.13 -15.33
C ASP A 305 19.95 -5.24 -14.08
N THR A 306 19.36 -4.15 -13.60
CA THR A 306 18.71 -4.12 -12.27
C THR A 306 17.29 -3.58 -12.35
N LEU A 307 16.34 -4.36 -11.84
CA LEU A 307 14.97 -3.96 -11.58
C LEU A 307 14.85 -3.54 -10.10
N THR A 308 14.34 -2.34 -9.84
CA THR A 308 14.07 -1.87 -8.48
C THR A 308 12.59 -1.53 -8.33
N LEU A 309 11.98 -1.99 -7.24
CA LEU A 309 10.66 -1.55 -6.83
C LEU A 309 10.75 -0.59 -5.64
N LYS A 310 9.75 0.25 -5.47
CA LYS A 310 9.47 0.96 -4.22
C LYS A 310 8.22 0.39 -3.60
N VAL A 311 8.27 0.02 -2.32
CA VAL A 311 7.15 -0.56 -1.57
C VAL A 311 6.80 0.37 -0.40
N GLU A 312 5.52 0.69 -0.26
CA GLU A 312 5.00 1.54 0.82
C GLU A 312 3.90 0.81 1.60
N GLU A 313 4.01 0.77 2.92
CA GLU A 313 2.93 0.35 3.81
C GLU A 313 1.94 1.52 4.01
N LYS A 314 0.66 1.32 3.68
CA LYS A 314 -0.36 2.38 3.76
C LYS A 314 -1.18 2.35 5.05
N THR A 315 -1.17 1.23 5.76
CA THR A 315 -1.91 1.04 7.01
C THR A 315 -1.14 1.56 8.21
N ASN A 316 -1.85 1.99 9.26
CA ASN A 316 -1.23 2.45 10.51
C ASN A 316 -1.90 1.87 11.78
N ASN A 317 -2.93 1.02 11.64
CA ASN A 317 -3.67 0.45 12.76
C ASN A 317 -3.86 -1.08 12.62
N LYS A 318 -5.03 -1.56 12.20
CA LYS A 318 -5.28 -3.01 12.03
C LYS A 318 -4.65 -3.50 10.73
N ARG A 319 -3.55 -4.24 10.83
CA ARG A 319 -2.77 -4.77 9.71
C ARG A 319 -2.35 -6.21 9.95
N LEU A 320 -2.03 -6.92 8.88
CA LEU A 320 -1.43 -8.24 8.96
C LEU A 320 0.08 -8.13 9.18
N VAL A 321 0.68 -9.09 9.89
CA VAL A 321 2.14 -9.17 10.02
C VAL A 321 2.68 -9.92 8.80
N PRO A 322 3.59 -9.32 8.00
CA PRO A 322 4.15 -9.98 6.82
C PRO A 322 5.10 -11.12 7.22
N ALA A 323 5.05 -12.22 6.47
CA ALA A 323 5.98 -13.34 6.59
C ALA A 323 6.82 -13.55 5.34
N GLU A 324 6.21 -13.43 4.16
CA GLU A 324 6.89 -13.70 2.89
C GLU A 324 6.48 -12.68 1.83
N ALA A 325 7.41 -12.30 0.96
CA ALA A 325 7.13 -11.48 -0.20
C ALA A 325 7.44 -12.27 -1.48
N THR A 326 6.45 -12.39 -2.37
CA THR A 326 6.54 -13.12 -3.63
C THR A 326 6.57 -12.14 -4.79
N TYR A 327 7.67 -12.17 -5.52
CA TYR A 327 7.94 -11.39 -6.72
C TYR A 327 7.71 -12.28 -7.93
N THR A 328 6.94 -11.81 -8.90
CA THR A 328 6.76 -12.50 -10.19
C THR A 328 7.23 -11.57 -11.29
N ILE A 329 8.26 -11.99 -12.02
CA ILE A 329 8.86 -11.22 -13.11
C ILE A 329 8.68 -12.03 -14.38
N LYS A 330 8.01 -11.46 -15.37
CA LYS A 330 7.77 -12.09 -16.68
C LYS A 330 8.70 -11.48 -17.72
N GLY A 331 9.21 -12.31 -18.61
CA GLY A 331 10.16 -11.98 -19.68
C GLY A 331 10.47 -13.21 -20.54
N ASP A 332 11.57 -13.19 -21.26
CA ASP A 332 12.20 -14.34 -21.94
C ASP A 332 13.54 -14.65 -21.23
N PHE A 333 13.54 -15.74 -20.47
CA PHE A 333 14.68 -16.23 -19.71
C PHE A 333 15.37 -17.41 -20.39
N SER A 334 15.20 -17.61 -21.69
CA SER A 334 15.83 -18.71 -22.43
C SER A 334 17.36 -18.71 -22.36
N TRP A 335 17.95 -17.54 -22.17
CA TRP A 335 19.39 -17.36 -21.93
C TRP A 335 19.89 -18.02 -20.63
N MET A 336 19.00 -18.33 -19.68
CA MET A 336 19.36 -19.09 -18.47
C MET A 336 19.59 -20.59 -18.73
N SER A 337 19.42 -21.06 -19.97
CA SER A 337 19.79 -22.42 -20.39
C SER A 337 21.31 -22.57 -20.63
N ASP A 338 22.08 -21.51 -20.40
CA ASP A 338 23.53 -21.50 -20.50
C ASP A 338 24.18 -22.50 -19.53
N ASP A 339 25.26 -23.17 -19.94
CA ASP A 339 25.97 -24.16 -19.14
C ASP A 339 26.58 -23.59 -17.84
N SER A 340 26.80 -22.27 -17.74
CA SER A 340 27.24 -21.61 -16.51
C SER A 340 26.11 -21.37 -15.50
N ILE A 341 24.86 -21.53 -15.95
CA ILE A 341 23.64 -21.38 -15.15
C ILE A 341 23.01 -22.75 -14.94
N ASP A 342 22.58 -23.44 -16.00
CA ASP A 342 22.11 -24.84 -15.96
C ASP A 342 23.30 -25.80 -15.95
N LEU A 343 23.97 -25.87 -14.80
CA LEU A 343 25.23 -26.61 -14.61
C LEU A 343 25.11 -28.10 -14.93
N ASN A 344 23.90 -28.66 -14.83
CA ASN A 344 23.64 -30.08 -15.01
C ASN A 344 23.00 -30.41 -16.38
N LYS A 345 22.52 -29.39 -17.12
CA LYS A 345 21.97 -29.45 -18.47
C LYS A 345 20.69 -30.27 -18.60
N ASP A 346 19.86 -30.31 -17.56
CA ASP A 346 18.59 -31.04 -17.56
C ASP A 346 17.38 -30.17 -17.93
N GLY A 347 17.59 -28.88 -18.19
CA GLY A 347 16.52 -27.93 -18.49
C GLY A 347 15.63 -27.64 -17.29
N LYS A 348 16.11 -27.87 -16.06
CA LYS A 348 15.44 -27.53 -14.81
C LYS A 348 16.37 -26.73 -13.93
N TRP A 349 15.88 -25.60 -13.45
CA TRP A 349 16.69 -24.71 -12.62
C TRP A 349 16.45 -24.94 -11.14
N THR A 350 17.49 -25.35 -10.44
CA THR A 350 17.54 -25.28 -8.99
C THR A 350 17.76 -23.84 -8.52
N LYS A 351 17.44 -23.55 -7.25
CA LYS A 351 17.72 -22.23 -6.66
C LYS A 351 19.21 -21.85 -6.79
N ALA A 352 20.12 -22.80 -6.58
CA ALA A 352 21.56 -22.54 -6.64
C ALA A 352 22.05 -22.18 -8.05
N GLU A 353 21.47 -22.79 -9.07
CA GLU A 353 21.73 -22.44 -10.47
C GLU A 353 21.17 -21.05 -10.80
N LEU A 354 19.95 -20.74 -10.37
CA LEU A 354 19.35 -19.42 -10.58
C LEU A 354 20.08 -18.29 -9.82
N ASP A 355 20.72 -18.57 -8.68
CA ASP A 355 21.52 -17.58 -7.95
C ASP A 355 22.73 -17.06 -8.76
N ASN A 356 23.17 -17.79 -9.80
CA ASN A 356 24.18 -17.31 -10.75
C ASN A 356 23.64 -16.24 -11.71
N ALA A 357 22.34 -16.31 -12.03
CA ALA A 357 21.68 -15.49 -13.04
C ALA A 357 20.85 -14.34 -12.42
N VAL A 358 20.37 -14.51 -11.19
CA VAL A 358 19.50 -13.54 -10.52
C VAL A 358 19.92 -13.36 -9.08
N LYS A 359 20.16 -12.10 -8.68
CA LYS A 359 20.50 -11.74 -7.31
C LYS A 359 19.44 -10.83 -6.72
N TYR A 360 18.99 -11.17 -5.53
CA TYR A 360 18.23 -10.27 -4.69
C TYR A 360 19.18 -9.33 -3.96
N LEU A 361 18.97 -8.03 -4.13
CA LEU A 361 19.72 -6.95 -3.51
C LEU A 361 18.80 -6.14 -2.58
N GLY A 362 17.97 -6.83 -1.80
CA GLY A 362 17.15 -6.22 -0.75
C GLY A 362 17.94 -5.90 0.52
N GLY A 363 17.22 -5.43 1.54
CA GLY A 363 17.75 -5.09 2.86
C GLY A 363 18.04 -6.34 3.68
N ASP A 364 17.21 -6.63 4.67
CA ASP A 364 17.37 -7.77 5.59
C ASP A 364 16.56 -9.02 5.20
N ASP A 365 15.65 -8.90 4.23
CA ASP A 365 14.93 -10.05 3.68
C ASP A 365 15.86 -11.04 2.98
N THR A 366 15.55 -12.34 3.06
CA THR A 366 16.38 -13.41 2.46
C THR A 366 15.59 -14.25 1.46
N ILE A 367 16.21 -14.67 0.36
CA ILE A 367 15.55 -15.52 -0.64
C ILE A 367 15.22 -16.88 -0.02
N LYS A 368 13.92 -17.17 0.13
CA LYS A 368 13.38 -18.46 0.55
C LYS A 368 13.31 -19.44 -0.62
N SER A 369 12.84 -18.97 -1.79
CA SER A 369 12.79 -19.78 -3.01
C SER A 369 12.96 -18.91 -4.26
N LEU A 370 13.48 -19.52 -5.32
CA LEU A 370 13.66 -18.91 -6.63
C LEU A 370 13.37 -20.01 -7.65
N ALA A 371 12.48 -19.75 -8.60
CA ALA A 371 12.01 -20.73 -9.57
C ALA A 371 11.74 -20.07 -10.93
N LEU A 372 12.10 -20.76 -12.00
CA LEU A 372 11.76 -20.43 -13.38
C LEU A 372 10.75 -21.46 -13.89
N ASN A 373 9.67 -21.02 -14.54
CA ASN A 373 8.68 -21.95 -15.10
C ASN A 373 9.22 -22.70 -16.33
N ALA A 374 8.54 -23.77 -16.74
CA ALA A 374 8.97 -24.63 -17.85
C ALA A 374 9.07 -23.90 -19.20
N ASP A 375 8.22 -22.88 -19.42
CA ASP A 375 8.23 -22.06 -20.64
C ASP A 375 9.33 -20.98 -20.61
N GLN A 376 10.12 -20.91 -19.53
CA GLN A 376 11.19 -19.93 -19.33
C GLN A 376 10.74 -18.47 -19.48
N ASN A 377 9.49 -18.17 -19.10
CA ASN A 377 8.90 -16.85 -19.30
C ASN A 377 8.42 -16.17 -18.01
N THR A 378 8.49 -16.89 -16.89
CA THR A 378 8.05 -16.40 -15.58
C THR A 378 9.04 -16.85 -14.51
N LEU A 379 9.77 -15.88 -13.95
CA LEU A 379 10.59 -16.05 -12.77
C LEU A 379 9.74 -15.71 -11.53
N THR A 380 9.70 -16.62 -10.56
CA THR A 380 9.07 -16.40 -9.26
C THR A 380 10.11 -16.49 -8.17
N ALA A 381 10.21 -15.43 -7.36
CA ALA A 381 11.10 -15.38 -6.21
C ALA A 381 10.27 -15.12 -4.95
N THR A 382 10.51 -15.89 -3.89
CA THR A 382 9.89 -15.68 -2.58
C THR A 382 10.99 -15.33 -1.58
N THR A 383 10.85 -14.22 -0.86
CA THR A 383 11.72 -13.85 0.25
C THR A 383 11.03 -14.12 1.59
N THR A 384 11.81 -14.42 2.61
CA THR A 384 11.38 -14.39 4.02
C THR A 384 11.52 -12.97 4.51
N VAL A 385 10.43 -12.41 5.05
CA VAL A 385 10.39 -11.03 5.54
C VAL A 385 11.00 -10.96 6.94
N VAL A 386 11.96 -10.05 7.13
CA VAL A 386 12.63 -9.80 8.41
C VAL A 386 12.42 -8.34 8.78
N ASN A 387 11.89 -8.05 9.97
CA ASN A 387 11.60 -6.68 10.44
C ASN A 387 10.68 -5.80 9.54
N GLY A 388 10.00 -6.39 8.56
CA GLY A 388 9.07 -5.71 7.66
C GLY A 388 9.53 -5.82 6.20
N VAL A 389 8.60 -5.65 5.25
CA VAL A 389 8.92 -5.78 3.83
C VAL A 389 9.94 -4.72 3.41
N ASP A 390 10.97 -5.13 2.68
CA ASP A 390 11.94 -4.21 2.10
C ASP A 390 11.28 -3.06 1.33
N LYS A 391 11.71 -1.82 1.60
CA LYS A 391 11.15 -0.62 0.96
C LYS A 391 11.63 -0.41 -0.48
N THR A 392 12.81 -0.94 -0.80
CA THR A 392 13.45 -0.79 -2.12
C THR A 392 14.05 -2.12 -2.60
N PRO A 393 13.26 -3.20 -2.72
CA PRO A 393 13.77 -4.49 -3.16
C PRO A 393 14.28 -4.36 -4.60
N SER A 394 15.47 -4.91 -4.84
CA SER A 394 16.15 -4.84 -6.13
C SER A 394 16.51 -6.24 -6.62
N TRP A 395 16.35 -6.47 -7.92
CA TRP A 395 16.63 -7.73 -8.60
C TRP A 395 17.64 -7.47 -9.70
N GLN A 396 18.86 -7.98 -9.51
CA GLN A 396 19.92 -7.91 -10.52
C GLN A 396 19.89 -9.18 -11.38
N PHE A 397 19.75 -9.01 -12.68
CA PHE A 397 19.87 -10.06 -13.68
C PHE A 397 21.28 -10.06 -14.23
N VAL A 398 21.93 -11.21 -14.30
CA VAL A 398 23.31 -11.39 -14.74
C VAL A 398 23.31 -12.39 -15.90
N VAL A 399 23.73 -11.92 -17.08
CA VAL A 399 23.89 -12.77 -18.28
C VAL A 399 25.28 -13.42 -18.31
N PRO A 400 25.45 -14.59 -18.96
CA PRO A 400 26.73 -15.32 -19.00
C PRO A 400 27.91 -14.46 -19.50
N GLY A 401 27.64 -13.60 -20.47
CA GLY A 401 28.61 -12.71 -21.10
C GLY A 401 29.15 -13.28 -22.40
N PHE A 402 29.98 -12.50 -23.09
CA PHE A 402 30.58 -12.90 -24.37
C PHE A 402 31.64 -14.01 -24.20
N ASP A 403 31.60 -15.01 -25.08
CA ASP A 403 32.50 -16.17 -25.06
C ASP A 403 33.66 -16.11 -26.07
N ASP A 404 33.95 -14.91 -26.59
CA ASP A 404 34.91 -14.64 -27.67
C ASP A 404 34.54 -15.32 -29.02
N GLY A 405 33.25 -15.30 -29.36
CA GLY A 405 32.73 -15.78 -30.65
C GLY A 405 32.66 -17.31 -30.77
N LYS A 406 32.70 -18.02 -29.64
CA LYS A 406 32.56 -19.48 -29.61
C LYS A 406 31.10 -19.92 -29.74
N LEU A 407 30.15 -19.01 -29.50
CA LEU A 407 28.71 -19.26 -29.57
C LEU A 407 28.25 -20.45 -28.70
N GLN A 408 28.95 -20.67 -27.60
CA GLN A 408 28.62 -21.63 -26.55
C GLN A 408 27.55 -21.07 -25.61
N ASN A 409 27.56 -19.74 -25.40
CA ASN A 409 26.54 -19.10 -24.59
C ASN A 409 25.27 -18.80 -25.43
N PRO A 410 24.05 -19.00 -24.90
CA PRO A 410 22.82 -18.65 -25.60
C PRO A 410 22.73 -17.15 -25.92
N MET A 411 22.07 -16.84 -27.03
CA MET A 411 21.78 -15.45 -27.41
C MET A 411 20.66 -14.87 -26.53
N ILE A 412 20.83 -13.62 -26.10
CA ILE A 412 19.81 -12.86 -25.38
C ILE A 412 18.76 -12.35 -26.38
N ALA A 413 17.49 -12.65 -26.13
CA ALA A 413 16.36 -12.15 -26.90
C ALA A 413 16.03 -10.69 -26.58
N VAL A 414 15.61 -9.92 -27.59
CA VAL A 414 14.87 -8.65 -27.38
C VAL A 414 13.55 -8.99 -26.72
N GLN A 415 13.22 -8.27 -25.65
CA GLN A 415 12.09 -8.63 -24.81
C GLN A 415 11.62 -7.45 -23.95
N SER A 416 10.36 -7.51 -23.53
CA SER A 416 9.80 -6.61 -22.52
C SER A 416 9.49 -7.39 -21.25
N PHE A 417 9.58 -6.71 -20.11
CA PHE A 417 9.39 -7.29 -18.80
C PHE A 417 8.16 -6.75 -18.10
N SER A 418 7.54 -7.57 -17.25
CA SER A 418 6.57 -7.09 -16.27
C SER A 418 6.85 -7.66 -14.89
N ALA A 419 6.49 -6.91 -13.85
CA ALA A 419 6.71 -7.31 -12.46
C ALA A 419 5.41 -7.22 -11.64
N ALA A 420 5.27 -8.15 -10.70
CA ALA A 420 4.21 -8.17 -9.69
C ALA A 420 4.80 -8.51 -8.32
N LEU A 421 4.13 -8.04 -7.25
CA LEU A 421 4.52 -8.26 -5.86
C LEU A 421 3.29 -8.57 -5.01
N THR A 422 3.31 -9.72 -4.35
CA THR A 422 2.33 -10.10 -3.32
C THR A 422 3.04 -10.43 -2.01
N VAL A 423 2.61 -9.80 -0.92
CA VAL A 423 3.11 -10.11 0.43
C VAL A 423 2.10 -11.03 1.11
N THR A 424 2.55 -12.03 1.85
CA THR A 424 1.69 -12.98 2.57
C THR A 424 1.93 -12.88 4.07
N SER A 425 0.88 -13.11 4.88
CA SER A 425 0.95 -12.96 6.33
C SER A 425 1.49 -14.20 7.07
N ASP A 426 1.98 -13.96 8.29
CA ASP A 426 2.51 -14.98 9.23
C ASP A 426 1.45 -15.84 9.93
N LYS A 427 0.17 -15.66 9.59
CA LYS A 427 -0.99 -16.32 10.22
C LYS A 427 -1.30 -15.89 11.66
N SER A 428 -0.65 -14.83 12.18
CA SER A 428 -0.93 -14.29 13.53
C SER A 428 -2.38 -13.83 13.71
N VAL A 429 -3.05 -13.44 12.62
CA VAL A 429 -4.45 -13.00 12.62
C VAL A 429 -5.34 -14.13 12.13
N GLY A 430 -6.26 -14.57 13.00
CA GLY A 430 -7.26 -15.60 12.67
C GLY A 430 -6.70 -16.99 12.33
N GLY A 431 -5.38 -17.23 12.52
CA GLY A 431 -4.72 -18.50 12.18
C GLY A 431 -4.64 -18.80 10.68
N LYS A 432 -4.85 -17.79 9.82
CA LYS A 432 -4.94 -17.93 8.36
C LYS A 432 -3.91 -17.06 7.66
N THR A 433 -3.40 -17.52 6.53
CA THR A 433 -2.61 -16.67 5.63
C THR A 433 -3.53 -15.72 4.90
N GLY A 434 -3.13 -14.47 4.79
CA GLY A 434 -3.78 -13.46 3.96
C GLY A 434 -2.78 -12.87 2.98
N ASP A 435 -3.24 -12.66 1.75
CA ASP A 435 -2.47 -12.05 0.67
C ASP A 435 -2.70 -10.54 0.65
N MET A 436 -1.60 -9.79 0.63
CA MET A 436 -1.52 -8.35 0.51
C MET A 436 -0.83 -8.04 -0.83
N VAL A 437 -1.65 -7.96 -1.88
CA VAL A 437 -1.17 -7.68 -3.24
C VAL A 437 -0.71 -6.23 -3.30
N ALA A 438 0.61 -6.02 -3.35
CA ALA A 438 1.21 -4.68 -3.41
C ALA A 438 1.27 -4.15 -4.85
N LEU A 439 1.46 -5.05 -5.82
CA LEU A 439 1.50 -4.74 -7.24
C LEU A 439 0.98 -5.95 -8.04
N SER A 440 -0.11 -5.78 -8.78
CA SER A 440 -0.71 -6.86 -9.58
C SER A 440 0.05 -7.13 -10.88
N SER A 441 0.53 -6.07 -11.54
CA SER A 441 1.42 -6.10 -12.71
C SER A 441 1.83 -4.65 -13.05
N ALA A 442 3.12 -4.41 -13.30
CA ALA A 442 3.61 -3.18 -13.91
C ALA A 442 4.63 -3.49 -15.01
N ASP A 443 4.79 -2.55 -15.94
CA ASP A 443 5.88 -2.54 -16.90
C ASP A 443 7.22 -2.42 -16.16
N ALA A 444 8.07 -3.43 -16.35
CA ALA A 444 9.38 -3.56 -15.73
C ALA A 444 10.54 -3.23 -16.69
N GLY A 445 10.23 -2.70 -17.88
CA GLY A 445 11.22 -2.27 -18.87
C GLY A 445 11.39 -3.24 -20.03
N GLU A 446 12.47 -3.06 -20.78
CA GLU A 446 12.77 -3.86 -21.96
C GLU A 446 14.27 -3.93 -22.23
N TRP A 447 14.68 -5.04 -22.83
CA TRP A 447 16.01 -5.16 -23.42
C TRP A 447 15.91 -5.00 -24.93
N THR A 448 16.71 -4.08 -25.45
CA THR A 448 16.75 -3.71 -26.87
C THR A 448 18.09 -4.12 -27.49
N LEU A 449 18.21 -4.14 -28.82
CA LEU A 449 19.50 -4.38 -29.48
C LEU A 449 20.22 -3.05 -29.75
N ASN A 450 21.55 -3.04 -29.62
CA ASN A 450 22.38 -1.96 -30.17
C ASN A 450 22.79 -2.18 -31.64
N GLY A 451 22.14 -3.13 -32.34
CA GLY A 451 22.40 -3.48 -33.74
C GLY A 451 21.20 -3.34 -34.67
N SER A 452 21.33 -3.85 -35.90
CA SER A 452 20.31 -3.71 -36.94
C SER A 452 19.27 -4.83 -36.91
N VAL A 453 17.99 -4.45 -36.97
CA VAL A 453 16.88 -5.36 -37.28
C VAL A 453 16.10 -4.78 -38.45
N VAL A 454 16.05 -5.52 -39.57
CA VAL A 454 15.36 -5.08 -40.78
C VAL A 454 14.33 -6.12 -41.19
N VAL A 455 13.06 -5.69 -41.28
CA VAL A 455 11.96 -6.53 -41.77
C VAL A 455 11.68 -6.21 -43.24
N VAL A 456 11.73 -7.24 -44.08
CA VAL A 456 11.32 -7.20 -45.48
C VAL A 456 9.93 -7.86 -45.59
N PRO A 457 8.85 -7.08 -45.78
CA PRO A 457 7.50 -7.62 -45.81
C PRO A 457 7.17 -8.22 -47.20
N TYR A 458 6.43 -9.35 -47.19
CA TYR A 458 5.72 -9.91 -48.35
C TYR A 458 6.53 -10.10 -49.64
N MET A 459 7.77 -10.59 -49.55
CA MET A 459 8.58 -10.88 -50.73
C MET A 459 7.99 -12.08 -51.51
N PRO A 460 7.64 -11.93 -52.79
CA PRO A 460 7.02 -13.00 -53.56
C PRO A 460 8.06 -13.98 -54.11
N PHE A 461 7.76 -15.28 -53.99
CA PHE A 461 8.49 -16.41 -54.53
C PHE A 461 7.58 -17.23 -55.45
N GLY A 462 8.11 -17.76 -56.55
CA GLY A 462 7.34 -18.52 -57.53
C GLY A 462 7.95 -18.51 -58.94
N LYS A 463 7.44 -19.38 -59.83
CA LYS A 463 7.97 -19.58 -61.20
C LYS A 463 8.09 -18.33 -62.05
N ILE A 464 7.17 -17.38 -61.87
CA ILE A 464 7.12 -16.13 -62.65
C ILE A 464 7.71 -14.95 -61.89
N THR A 465 8.35 -15.18 -60.74
CA THR A 465 8.95 -14.12 -59.92
C THR A 465 10.41 -14.42 -59.66
N GLN A 466 11.27 -13.43 -59.90
CA GLN A 466 12.69 -13.46 -59.57
C GLN A 466 12.92 -12.47 -58.43
N PRO A 467 12.79 -12.90 -57.16
CA PRO A 467 13.11 -12.05 -56.02
C PRO A 467 14.56 -11.55 -56.07
N ILE A 468 14.80 -10.42 -55.43
CA ILE A 468 16.12 -9.81 -55.26
C ILE A 468 16.23 -9.48 -53.78
N LEU A 469 17.28 -9.99 -53.13
CA LEU A 469 17.59 -9.66 -51.75
C LEU A 469 19.09 -9.36 -51.66
N ARG A 470 19.41 -8.16 -51.20
CA ARG A 470 20.79 -7.70 -50.98
C ARG A 470 20.88 -7.13 -49.58
N HIS A 471 21.83 -7.63 -48.83
CA HIS A 471 22.25 -7.04 -47.57
C HIS A 471 23.44 -6.15 -47.83
N THR A 472 23.50 -4.98 -47.19
CA THR A 472 24.64 -4.09 -47.23
C THR A 472 25.04 -3.74 -45.81
N ASN A 473 26.29 -4.04 -45.47
CA ASN A 473 26.97 -3.52 -44.30
C ASN A 473 27.95 -2.43 -44.74
N ALA A 474 27.54 -1.17 -44.58
CA ALA A 474 28.36 0.01 -44.88
C ALA A 474 29.33 0.38 -43.74
N GLY A 475 29.36 -0.41 -42.66
CA GLY A 475 30.23 -0.21 -41.51
C GLY A 475 31.66 -0.65 -41.78
N THR A 476 32.46 -0.74 -40.72
CA THR A 476 33.87 -1.20 -40.79
C THR A 476 34.10 -2.51 -40.02
N ARG A 477 33.04 -3.12 -39.49
CA ARG A 477 33.10 -4.35 -38.70
C ARG A 477 32.38 -5.45 -39.47
N SER A 478 32.93 -6.66 -39.44
CA SER A 478 32.16 -7.86 -39.78
C SER A 478 31.08 -8.08 -38.71
N GLY A 479 30.02 -8.79 -39.07
CA GLY A 479 28.99 -9.19 -38.12
C GLY A 479 28.07 -10.24 -38.68
N ASP A 480 27.66 -11.18 -37.83
CA ASP A 480 26.69 -12.21 -38.15
C ASP A 480 25.38 -11.64 -38.70
N ILE A 481 24.84 -12.33 -39.70
CA ILE A 481 23.51 -12.10 -40.24
C ILE A 481 22.66 -13.29 -39.86
N THR A 482 21.59 -13.06 -39.10
CA THR A 482 20.59 -14.08 -38.80
C THR A 482 19.26 -13.77 -39.49
N VAL A 483 18.58 -14.81 -39.95
CA VAL A 483 17.33 -14.68 -40.71
C VAL A 483 16.21 -15.48 -40.05
N ARG A 484 15.04 -14.85 -39.94
CA ARG A 484 13.77 -15.51 -39.59
C ARG A 484 12.71 -15.19 -40.64
N TYR A 485 11.68 -16.03 -40.73
CA TYR A 485 10.66 -15.91 -41.78
C TYR A 485 9.23 -16.18 -41.30
N MET A 486 8.26 -15.63 -42.03
CA MET A 486 6.84 -15.99 -41.92
C MET A 486 6.26 -16.13 -43.32
N VAL A 487 5.59 -17.25 -43.60
CA VAL A 487 4.90 -17.45 -44.88
C VAL A 487 3.47 -16.96 -44.74
N GLU A 488 3.05 -16.10 -45.66
CA GLU A 488 1.70 -15.54 -45.70
C GLU A 488 0.67 -16.68 -45.72
N ASP A 489 -0.40 -16.52 -44.93
CA ASP A 489 -1.49 -17.49 -44.74
C ASP A 489 -1.11 -18.84 -44.08
N GLU A 490 0.16 -19.04 -43.71
CA GLU A 490 0.62 -20.27 -43.05
C GLU A 490 1.17 -20.02 -41.65
N HIS A 491 1.95 -18.94 -41.45
CA HIS A 491 2.59 -18.62 -40.17
C HIS A 491 2.01 -17.34 -39.54
N ASN A 492 1.75 -17.41 -38.23
CA ASN A 492 1.36 -16.27 -37.40
C ASN A 492 2.47 -15.83 -36.41
N ALA A 493 3.64 -16.48 -36.48
CA ALA A 493 4.81 -16.20 -35.67
C ALA A 493 6.10 -16.49 -36.47
N TRP A 494 7.17 -15.75 -36.17
CA TRP A 494 8.47 -15.89 -36.81
C TRP A 494 9.06 -17.30 -36.63
N GLN A 495 9.44 -17.92 -37.74
CA GLN A 495 10.16 -19.19 -37.78
C GLN A 495 11.66 -18.93 -37.99
N PRO A 496 12.57 -19.64 -37.31
CA PRO A 496 13.99 -19.54 -37.58
C PRO A 496 14.34 -20.03 -38.99
N LEU A 497 15.27 -19.38 -39.69
CA LEU A 497 15.81 -19.83 -40.98
C LEU A 497 17.33 -20.02 -40.89
N SER A 498 17.76 -20.88 -39.96
CA SER A 498 19.18 -20.98 -39.57
C SER A 498 20.13 -21.32 -40.72
N ALA A 499 19.68 -22.04 -41.74
CA ALA A 499 20.47 -22.37 -42.93
C ALA A 499 20.80 -21.15 -43.80
N ALA A 500 20.09 -20.02 -43.61
CA ALA A 500 20.37 -18.75 -44.28
C ALA A 500 21.23 -17.80 -43.45
N ASN A 501 21.66 -18.20 -42.25
CA ASN A 501 22.54 -17.38 -41.42
C ASN A 501 23.95 -17.30 -42.03
N ILE A 502 24.58 -16.13 -41.93
CA ILE A 502 25.98 -15.91 -42.32
C ILE A 502 26.75 -15.56 -41.07
N ALA A 503 27.78 -16.34 -40.74
CA ALA A 503 28.74 -15.98 -39.71
C ALA A 503 29.77 -14.99 -40.27
N ASP A 504 30.18 -14.02 -39.46
CA ASP A 504 31.26 -13.06 -39.77
C ASP A 504 31.09 -12.32 -41.11
N ALA A 505 29.88 -11.87 -41.45
CA ALA A 505 29.65 -11.20 -42.72
C ALA A 505 30.46 -9.89 -42.81
N GLU A 506 31.42 -9.84 -43.72
CA GLU A 506 32.35 -8.71 -43.91
C GLU A 506 31.63 -7.44 -44.38
N PRO A 507 32.20 -6.24 -44.13
CA PRO A 507 31.71 -5.00 -44.73
C PRO A 507 31.59 -5.10 -46.26
N GLY A 508 30.45 -4.69 -46.79
CA GLY A 508 30.16 -4.79 -48.23
C GLY A 508 28.70 -5.09 -48.54
N VAL A 509 28.48 -5.58 -49.76
CA VAL A 509 27.16 -5.97 -50.26
C VAL A 509 27.12 -7.48 -50.43
N GLU A 510 26.22 -8.14 -49.73
CA GLU A 510 26.00 -9.57 -49.76
C GLU A 510 24.72 -9.96 -50.50
N ASN A 511 24.80 -11.04 -51.28
CA ASN A 511 23.65 -11.62 -51.97
C ASN A 511 22.99 -12.68 -51.09
N MET A 512 22.02 -12.24 -50.27
CA MET A 512 21.25 -13.12 -49.40
C MET A 512 20.23 -13.99 -50.13
N LEU A 513 19.92 -13.70 -51.41
CA LEU A 513 18.80 -14.34 -52.09
C LEU A 513 18.94 -15.86 -52.20
N ASN A 514 20.11 -16.33 -52.65
CA ASN A 514 20.30 -17.76 -52.89
C ASN A 514 20.25 -18.53 -51.57
N LEU A 515 20.93 -18.02 -50.54
CA LEU A 515 20.92 -18.60 -49.19
C LEU A 515 19.51 -18.73 -48.63
N VAL A 516 18.72 -17.65 -48.70
CA VAL A 516 17.34 -17.66 -48.23
C VAL A 516 16.47 -18.59 -49.07
N THR A 517 16.63 -18.61 -50.39
CA THR A 517 15.83 -19.47 -51.28
C THR A 517 16.11 -20.94 -51.01
N ASP A 518 17.39 -21.32 -50.87
CA ASP A 518 17.79 -22.69 -50.62
C ASP A 518 17.36 -23.15 -49.23
N ALA A 519 17.47 -22.27 -48.22
CA ALA A 519 16.98 -22.54 -46.87
C ALA A 519 15.45 -22.72 -46.84
N LEU A 520 14.68 -21.86 -47.51
CA LEU A 520 13.22 -22.00 -47.62
C LEU A 520 12.83 -23.27 -48.36
N LYS A 521 13.54 -23.63 -49.44
CA LYS A 521 13.36 -24.91 -50.14
C LYS A 521 13.55 -26.09 -49.20
N ALA A 522 14.55 -26.06 -48.32
CA ALA A 522 14.80 -27.10 -47.33
C ALA A 522 13.67 -27.23 -46.30
N GLU A 523 13.00 -26.12 -45.96
CA GLU A 523 11.80 -26.08 -45.12
C GLU A 523 10.50 -26.47 -45.86
N GLY A 524 10.60 -26.86 -47.14
CA GLY A 524 9.46 -27.30 -47.96
C GLY A 524 8.83 -26.21 -48.84
N TYR A 525 9.38 -25.00 -48.83
CA TYR A 525 8.91 -23.85 -49.60
C TYR A 525 9.67 -23.72 -50.93
N ASP A 526 9.31 -24.56 -51.91
CA ASP A 526 9.96 -24.57 -53.22
C ASP A 526 9.25 -23.64 -54.25
N PRO A 527 9.89 -22.51 -54.66
CA PRO A 527 9.34 -21.60 -55.67
C PRO A 527 9.12 -22.24 -57.05
N GLU A 528 9.80 -23.36 -57.34
CA GLU A 528 9.61 -24.12 -58.58
C GLU A 528 8.38 -25.03 -58.54
N GLN A 529 7.78 -25.25 -57.37
CA GLN A 529 6.58 -26.07 -57.21
C GLN A 529 5.35 -25.24 -56.88
N LYS A 530 5.49 -24.23 -56.01
CA LYS A 530 4.39 -23.40 -55.50
C LYS A 530 4.83 -21.94 -55.43
N SER A 531 3.91 -21.02 -55.73
CA SER A 531 4.11 -19.60 -55.44
C SER A 531 3.66 -19.28 -54.01
N PHE A 532 4.45 -18.47 -53.30
CA PHE A 532 4.16 -18.06 -51.92
C PHE A 532 4.74 -16.66 -51.65
N LYS A 533 4.32 -16.01 -50.57
CA LYS A 533 4.93 -14.76 -50.10
C LYS A 533 5.53 -14.98 -48.72
N VAL A 534 6.68 -14.37 -48.49
CA VAL A 534 7.41 -14.50 -47.22
C VAL A 534 7.76 -13.13 -46.66
N ALA A 535 7.50 -12.91 -45.38
CA ALA A 535 8.13 -11.83 -44.63
C ALA A 535 9.46 -12.35 -44.07
N LEU A 536 10.53 -11.56 -44.17
CA LEU A 536 11.85 -11.89 -43.63
C LEU A 536 12.23 -10.87 -42.56
N GLU A 537 12.75 -11.33 -41.44
CA GLU A 537 13.44 -10.52 -40.46
C GLU A 537 14.93 -10.83 -40.55
N ILE A 538 15.73 -9.81 -40.85
CA ILE A 538 17.17 -9.91 -40.99
C ILE A 538 17.78 -9.11 -39.85
N VAL A 539 18.41 -9.80 -38.92
CA VAL A 539 19.17 -9.19 -37.83
C VAL A 539 20.63 -9.22 -38.23
N THR A 540 21.30 -8.06 -38.17
CA THR A 540 22.73 -7.97 -38.46
C THR A 540 23.46 -7.47 -37.23
N ASN A 541 24.54 -8.18 -36.93
CA ASN A 541 25.43 -7.89 -35.83
C ASN A 541 26.40 -6.74 -36.14
N VAL A 542 25.86 -5.60 -36.54
CA VAL A 542 26.59 -4.33 -36.69
C VAL A 542 25.64 -3.17 -36.37
N PRO A 543 26.14 -1.94 -36.14
CA PRO A 543 25.29 -0.81 -35.82
C PRO A 543 24.17 -0.61 -36.86
N ALA A 544 22.94 -0.39 -36.39
CA ALA A 544 21.74 -0.22 -37.20
C ALA A 544 21.90 0.73 -38.40
N LYS A 545 22.57 1.87 -38.17
CA LYS A 545 22.81 2.92 -39.18
C LYS A 545 23.65 2.45 -40.38
N ASP A 546 24.42 1.38 -40.20
CA ASP A 546 25.36 0.87 -41.19
C ASP A 546 24.73 -0.24 -42.05
N VAL A 547 23.49 -0.66 -41.74
CA VAL A 547 22.83 -1.77 -42.43
C VAL A 547 21.71 -1.29 -43.34
N PHE A 548 21.74 -1.77 -44.58
CA PHE A 548 20.70 -1.52 -45.57
C PHE A 548 20.30 -2.85 -46.21
N ILE A 549 19.00 -3.14 -46.27
CA ILE A 549 18.49 -4.27 -47.04
C ILE A 549 17.78 -3.74 -48.26
N TYR A 550 18.24 -4.11 -49.44
CA TYR A 550 17.50 -3.90 -50.66
C TYR A 550 16.71 -5.17 -50.99
N ALA A 551 15.39 -5.01 -51.15
CA ALA A 551 14.54 -6.09 -51.63
C ALA A 551 13.71 -5.65 -52.84
N GLY A 552 13.51 -6.58 -53.76
CA GLY A 552 12.71 -6.38 -54.97
C GLY A 552 12.26 -7.71 -55.55
N ALA A 553 11.46 -7.67 -56.61
CA ALA A 553 11.15 -8.85 -57.40
C ALA A 553 10.93 -8.45 -58.86
N LYS A 554 11.47 -9.22 -59.82
CA LYS A 554 11.10 -9.10 -61.23
C LYS A 554 9.99 -10.08 -61.52
N VAL A 555 8.94 -9.67 -62.23
CA VAL A 555 7.93 -10.59 -62.74
C VAL A 555 8.31 -11.00 -64.17
N ASP A 556 8.50 -12.29 -64.41
CA ASP A 556 8.96 -12.84 -65.69
C ASP A 556 7.78 -13.09 -66.64
N VAL A 557 7.05 -12.01 -66.94
CA VAL A 557 6.08 -11.93 -68.02
C VAL A 557 6.58 -10.92 -69.04
N ASP A 558 6.44 -11.23 -70.33
CA ASP A 558 6.87 -10.36 -71.41
C ASP A 558 6.34 -8.94 -71.24
N GLY A 559 7.26 -7.97 -71.22
CA GLY A 559 6.94 -6.54 -71.09
C GLY A 559 6.81 -6.00 -69.67
N GLN A 560 7.08 -6.78 -68.61
CA GLN A 560 7.12 -6.27 -67.24
C GLN A 560 8.54 -5.98 -66.73
N ASP A 561 8.72 -4.82 -66.10
CA ASP A 561 9.97 -4.39 -65.46
C ASP A 561 9.97 -4.77 -63.96
N ARG A 562 11.10 -4.56 -63.26
CA ARG A 562 11.28 -4.91 -61.85
C ARG A 562 10.27 -4.19 -60.95
N ILE A 563 9.60 -4.93 -60.08
CA ILE A 563 8.82 -4.37 -58.97
C ILE A 563 9.78 -4.10 -57.80
N HIS A 564 9.95 -2.83 -57.45
CA HIS A 564 10.68 -2.44 -56.25
C HIS A 564 9.79 -2.64 -55.03
N LEU A 565 10.21 -3.50 -54.10
CA LEU A 565 9.51 -3.69 -52.83
C LEU A 565 9.92 -2.59 -51.84
N GLY A 566 11.20 -2.23 -51.84
CA GLY A 566 11.72 -1.13 -51.03
C GLY A 566 13.23 -1.26 -50.77
N THR A 567 13.83 -0.16 -50.33
CA THR A 567 15.08 -0.20 -49.57
C THR A 567 14.71 -0.02 -48.11
N PHE A 568 14.95 -1.06 -47.33
CA PHE A 568 14.62 -1.12 -45.92
C PHE A 568 15.88 -0.77 -45.12
N LYS A 569 15.71 0.09 -44.13
CA LYS A 569 16.73 0.39 -43.12
C LYS A 569 16.24 -0.12 -41.78
N SER A 570 17.16 -0.32 -40.85
CA SER A 570 16.79 -0.58 -39.46
C SER A 570 15.81 0.49 -39.01
N ASN A 571 14.68 0.07 -38.45
CA ASN A 571 13.80 1.00 -37.76
C ASN A 571 14.55 1.49 -36.51
N HIS A 572 14.62 2.80 -36.33
CA HIS A 572 15.09 3.43 -35.09
C HIS A 572 13.96 3.52 -34.09
#